data_AF-A0ABD2KB06-F1
#
_entry.id   AF-A0ABD2KB06-F1
#
_cell.length_a   1.000
_cell.length_b   1.000
_cell.length_c   1.000
_cell.angle_alpha   90.00
_cell.angle_beta   90.00
_cell.angle_gamma   90.00
#
_symmetry.space_group_name_H-M   'P 1'
#
loop_
_entity.id
_entity.type
_entity.pdbx_description
1 polymer ?
#
loop_
_entity_poly.entity_id
_entity_poly.type
_entity_poly.pdbx_seq_one_letter_code
_entity_poly.pdbx_strand_id
1 'polypeptide(L)'
;MPQYSVADLCNETATIILDSWGNIFRCVHCVLGIAILIIVAALVRQWHRSRFIFHGNLILLIASGLCLYILYTLALIGMAGRTLALYLFWPIAQFVQQPINSSSCGNCSNNINAGTETAVDKNSLVGCEALFVPLWLSMLLRLPTYQHVLIYPLLHFAIMTERARATLRARTYETEGKHFGVTACAIIWSLCALFSVWMILSTLADVKKFDQPQVYYSMISRYNNDIVITMDYALLALVVFTAMADIAIIMQNRKMHIRSRKRFANASVSPSSSHGAKMAFGINRGSTATRVDQNLYSLSRAYQLNENIVALQLFLPLDLAFALAFSLYLFFSAFLRSLYSEQLISGVVFIRLYELNTCFLPLHILVTVLVYLRFICRQSSARRAFRAISPLSVEEQQRIYMQQLRKQWATK
;
A
#
# COMPACT_ATOMS: atom_id res chain seq x y z
N MET A 1 1.88 1.98 -36.18
CA MET A 1 2.72 3.09 -35.71
C MET A 1 3.54 3.56 -36.89
N PRO A 2 3.56 4.86 -37.20
CA PRO A 2 4.44 5.41 -38.23
C PRO A 2 5.91 5.09 -37.88
N GLN A 3 6.74 4.84 -38.89
CA GLN A 3 8.18 4.65 -38.71
C GLN A 3 8.79 6.02 -38.38
N TYR A 4 9.05 6.28 -37.10
CA TYR A 4 9.81 7.46 -36.70
C TYR A 4 11.28 7.27 -37.05
N SER A 5 11.93 8.33 -37.54
CA SER A 5 13.37 8.31 -37.71
C SER A 5 14.05 8.28 -36.33
N VAL A 6 15.26 7.72 -36.25
CA VAL A 6 16.04 7.68 -34.99
C VAL A 6 16.30 9.10 -34.45
N ALA A 7 16.47 10.07 -35.35
CA ALA A 7 16.66 11.48 -35.00
C ALA A 7 15.43 12.08 -34.30
N ASP A 8 14.22 11.78 -34.80
CA ASP A 8 12.98 12.25 -34.17
C ASP A 8 12.82 11.67 -32.76
N LEU A 9 13.14 10.38 -32.59
CA LEU A 9 13.08 9.71 -31.30
C LEU A 9 14.06 10.32 -30.29
N CYS A 10 15.26 10.69 -30.75
CA CYS A 10 16.26 11.34 -29.91
C CYS A 10 15.84 12.74 -29.49
N ASN A 11 15.28 13.54 -30.42
CA ASN A 11 14.74 14.87 -30.09
C ASN A 11 13.58 14.79 -29.10
N GLU A 12 12.67 13.84 -29.27
CA GLU A 12 11.56 13.61 -28.33
C GLU A 12 12.09 13.19 -26.95
N THR A 13 13.09 12.31 -26.91
CA THR A 13 13.74 11.85 -25.67
C THR A 13 14.42 12.99 -24.92
N ALA A 14 15.19 13.81 -25.63
CA ALA A 14 15.82 14.99 -25.07
C ALA A 14 14.76 15.95 -24.50
N THR A 15 13.64 16.13 -25.21
CA THR A 15 12.52 16.97 -24.75
C THR A 15 11.90 16.43 -23.47
N ILE A 16 11.72 15.12 -23.33
CA ILE A 16 11.16 14.49 -22.11
C ILE A 16 12.14 14.55 -20.93
N ILE A 17 13.44 14.41 -21.17
CA ILE A 17 14.46 14.48 -20.11
C ILE A 17 14.67 15.92 -19.64
N LEU A 18 14.64 16.88 -20.56
CA LEU A 18 14.76 18.31 -20.28
C LEU A 18 13.44 18.93 -19.82
N ASP A 19 12.34 18.18 -19.82
CA ASP A 19 11.03 18.65 -19.36
C ASP A 19 11.08 19.06 -17.89
N SER A 20 10.95 20.36 -17.64
CA SER A 20 11.03 20.91 -16.29
C SER A 20 9.96 20.33 -15.37
N TRP A 21 8.76 20.05 -15.90
CA TRP A 21 7.66 19.45 -15.13
C TRP A 21 7.96 18.02 -14.70
N GLY A 22 8.42 17.16 -15.61
CA GLY A 22 8.85 15.80 -15.27
C GLY A 22 9.95 15.79 -14.20
N ASN A 23 10.92 16.70 -14.30
CA ASN A 23 11.99 16.82 -13.30
C ASN A 23 11.49 17.32 -11.94
N ILE A 24 10.49 18.22 -11.90
CA ILE A 24 9.82 18.60 -10.65
C ILE A 24 9.16 17.38 -10.01
N PHE A 25 8.38 16.59 -10.76
CA PHE A 25 7.73 15.39 -10.20
C PHE A 25 8.73 14.35 -9.71
N ARG A 26 9.83 14.14 -10.44
CA ARG A 26 10.93 13.25 -10.01
C ARG A 26 11.59 13.72 -8.72
N CYS A 27 11.82 15.03 -8.58
CA CYS A 27 12.33 15.61 -7.34
C CYS A 27 11.36 15.39 -6.17
N VAL A 28 10.06 15.63 -6.39
CA VAL A 28 9.00 15.36 -5.40
C VAL A 28 9.00 13.88 -5.00
N HIS A 29 9.08 12.96 -5.96
CA HIS A 29 9.18 11.52 -5.72
C HIS A 29 10.41 11.13 -4.89
N CYS A 30 11.58 11.68 -5.19
CA CYS A 30 12.80 11.49 -4.40
C CYS A 30 12.62 11.96 -2.95
N VAL A 31 12.12 13.19 -2.76
CA VAL A 31 11.92 13.79 -1.44
C VAL A 31 10.90 12.99 -0.63
N LEU A 32 9.76 12.64 -1.24
CA LEU A 32 8.74 11.81 -0.60
C LEU A 32 9.29 10.42 -0.25
N GLY A 33 10.05 9.81 -1.16
CA GLY A 33 10.67 8.51 -0.92
C GLY A 33 11.61 8.52 0.29
N ILE A 34 12.53 9.48 0.33
CA ILE A 34 13.45 9.64 1.47
C ILE A 34 12.67 9.89 2.77
N ALA A 35 11.66 10.76 2.73
CA ALA A 35 10.81 11.03 3.89
C ALA A 35 10.09 9.76 4.39
N ILE A 36 9.53 8.96 3.49
CA ILE A 36 8.88 7.68 3.83
C ILE A 36 9.88 6.73 4.50
N LEU A 37 11.10 6.59 3.96
CA LEU A 37 12.13 5.73 4.56
C LEU A 37 12.49 6.17 5.99
N ILE A 38 12.67 7.47 6.22
CA ILE A 38 12.95 8.03 7.55
C ILE A 38 11.81 7.73 8.52
N ILE A 39 10.56 7.94 8.09
CA ILE A 39 9.39 7.74 8.95
C ILE A 39 9.15 6.24 9.20
N VAL A 40 9.37 5.37 8.22
CA VAL A 40 9.32 3.91 8.40
C VAL A 40 10.38 3.46 9.40
N ALA A 41 11.62 3.97 9.32
CA ALA A 41 12.65 3.69 10.31
C ALA A 41 12.24 4.17 11.73
N ALA A 42 11.64 5.36 11.83
CA ALA A 42 11.11 5.87 13.09
C ALA A 42 9.95 5.00 13.63
N LEU A 43 9.07 4.52 12.75
CA LEU A 43 7.97 3.61 13.07
C LEU A 43 8.51 2.28 13.62
N VAL A 44 9.49 1.66 12.96
CA VAL A 44 10.13 0.42 13.41
C VAL A 44 10.81 0.61 14.76
N ARG A 45 11.53 1.71 14.95
CA ARG A 45 12.16 2.05 16.24
C ARG A 45 11.11 2.23 17.35
N GLN A 46 10.02 2.92 17.06
CA GLN A 46 8.94 3.17 18.01
C GLN A 46 8.20 1.88 18.35
N TRP A 47 7.98 1.02 17.35
CA TRP A 47 7.39 -0.31 17.52
C TRP A 47 8.21 -1.16 18.48
N HIS A 48 9.52 -1.25 18.25
CA HIS A 48 10.43 -1.99 19.14
C HIS A 48 10.38 -1.49 20.59
N ARG A 49 10.31 -0.16 20.79
CA ARG A 49 10.24 0.43 22.14
C ARG A 49 8.92 0.18 22.87
N SER A 50 7.82 0.12 22.14
CA SER A 50 6.48 0.16 22.74
C SER A 50 5.96 -1.21 23.20
N ARG A 51 6.67 -2.31 22.88
CA ARG A 51 6.28 -3.70 23.21
C ARG A 51 4.80 -3.95 22.91
N PHE A 52 4.29 -3.48 21.77
CA PHE A 52 2.93 -3.80 21.35
C PHE A 52 2.84 -5.28 21.03
N ILE A 53 1.96 -5.98 21.73
CA ILE A 53 1.60 -7.37 21.43
C ILE A 53 0.47 -7.28 20.41
N PHE A 54 0.81 -7.32 19.13
CA PHE A 54 -0.19 -7.56 18.08
C PHE A 54 -0.32 -9.06 17.85
N HIS A 55 -1.46 -9.47 17.28
CA HIS A 55 -1.61 -10.85 16.84
C HIS A 55 -0.58 -11.15 15.74
N GLY A 56 0.10 -12.30 15.81
CA GLY A 56 1.23 -12.63 14.94
C GLY A 56 0.93 -12.49 13.44
N ASN A 57 -0.29 -12.84 13.02
CA ASN A 57 -0.73 -12.68 11.63
C ASN A 57 -0.73 -11.23 11.16
N LEU A 58 -1.23 -10.32 12.01
CA LEU A 58 -1.30 -8.91 11.67
C LEU A 58 0.10 -8.30 11.59
N ILE A 59 1.02 -8.74 12.45
CA ILE A 59 2.43 -8.34 12.37
C ILE A 59 3.04 -8.77 11.03
N LEU A 60 2.79 -10.01 10.61
CA LEU A 60 3.31 -10.52 9.34
C LEU A 60 2.77 -9.73 8.14
N LEU A 61 1.47 -9.43 8.12
CA LEU A 61 0.83 -8.63 7.07
C LEU A 61 1.39 -7.19 7.04
N ILE A 62 1.56 -6.57 8.22
CA ILE A 62 2.17 -5.23 8.34
C ILE A 62 3.62 -5.25 7.87
N ALA A 63 4.42 -6.25 8.27
CA ALA A 63 5.80 -6.40 7.85
C ALA A 63 5.92 -6.58 6.33
N SER A 64 5.02 -7.38 5.73
CA SER A 64 4.93 -7.54 4.28
C SER A 64 4.62 -6.22 3.58
N GLY A 65 3.68 -5.42 4.12
CA GLY A 65 3.37 -4.09 3.61
C GLY A 65 4.54 -3.12 3.70
N LEU A 66 5.28 -3.13 4.83
CA LEU A 66 6.48 -2.30 5.00
C LEU A 66 7.61 -2.70 4.03
N CYS A 67 7.82 -4.00 3.82
CA CYS A 67 8.78 -4.50 2.85
C CYS A 67 8.44 -4.00 1.44
N LEU A 68 7.17 -4.07 1.05
CA LEU A 68 6.68 -3.56 -0.23
C LEU A 68 6.89 -2.05 -0.37
N TYR A 69 6.66 -1.27 0.69
CA TYR A 69 6.91 0.17 0.69
C TYR A 69 8.39 0.49 0.50
N ILE A 70 9.29 -0.23 1.16
CA ILE A 70 10.74 -0.04 1.00
C ILE A 70 11.16 -0.36 -0.43
N LEU A 71 10.74 -1.51 -0.98
CA LEU A 71 11.05 -1.91 -2.35
C LEU A 71 10.53 -0.88 -3.37
N TYR A 72 9.28 -0.44 -3.22
CA TYR A 72 8.69 0.60 -4.06
C TYR A 72 9.47 1.91 -3.99
N THR A 73 9.84 2.34 -2.78
CA THR A 73 10.54 3.60 -2.54
C THR A 73 11.96 3.58 -3.11
N LEU A 74 12.70 2.47 -2.95
CA LEU A 74 14.03 2.32 -3.54
C LEU A 74 13.97 2.35 -5.07
N ALA A 75 12.98 1.69 -5.67
CA ALA A 75 12.77 1.72 -7.11
C ALA A 75 12.45 3.14 -7.62
N LEU A 76 11.60 3.86 -6.89
CA LEU A 76 11.25 5.25 -7.18
C LEU A 76 12.45 6.20 -7.12
N ILE A 77 13.26 6.08 -6.07
CA ILE A 77 14.52 6.83 -5.92
C ILE A 77 15.49 6.46 -7.05
N GLY A 78 15.59 5.18 -7.44
CA GLY A 78 16.42 4.74 -8.56
C GLY A 78 16.01 5.36 -9.90
N MET A 79 14.71 5.36 -10.22
CA MET A 79 14.17 5.98 -11.44
C MET A 79 14.43 7.49 -11.47
N ALA A 80 14.10 8.18 -10.39
CA ALA A 80 14.26 9.62 -10.30
C ALA A 80 15.75 10.02 -10.25
N GLY A 81 16.59 9.27 -9.53
CA GLY A 81 18.02 9.48 -9.40
C GLY A 81 18.78 9.33 -10.73
N ARG A 82 18.52 8.26 -11.50
CA ARG A 82 19.12 8.11 -12.85
C ARG A 82 18.75 9.28 -13.75
N THR A 83 17.48 9.67 -13.73
CA THR A 83 17.00 10.72 -14.64
C THR A 83 17.52 12.10 -14.25
N LEU A 84 17.62 12.39 -12.95
CA LEU A 84 18.27 13.61 -12.44
C LEU A 84 19.76 13.63 -12.75
N ALA A 85 20.45 12.49 -12.63
CA ALA A 85 21.85 12.39 -13.02
C ALA A 85 22.02 12.69 -14.52
N LEU A 86 21.21 12.07 -15.38
CA LEU A 86 21.22 12.39 -16.81
C LEU A 86 20.97 13.89 -17.04
N TYR A 87 19.96 14.49 -16.41
CA TYR A 87 19.68 15.92 -16.54
C TYR A 87 20.85 16.82 -16.13
N LEU A 88 21.52 16.52 -15.01
CA LEU A 88 22.63 17.32 -14.49
C LEU A 88 23.92 17.16 -15.29
N PHE A 89 24.21 15.94 -15.77
CA PHE A 89 25.44 15.64 -16.51
C PHE A 89 25.28 15.79 -18.03
N TRP A 90 24.05 15.96 -18.54
CA TRP A 90 23.79 16.13 -19.97
C TRP A 90 24.55 17.29 -20.61
N PRO A 91 24.61 18.51 -20.02
CA PRO A 91 25.38 19.61 -20.60
C PRO A 91 26.88 19.31 -20.70
N ILE A 92 27.42 18.54 -19.74
CA ILE A 92 28.83 18.14 -19.73
C ILE A 92 29.07 17.10 -20.83
N ALA A 93 28.17 16.13 -20.99
CA ALA A 93 28.26 15.14 -22.07
C ALA A 93 28.23 15.81 -23.46
N GLN A 94 27.37 16.81 -23.65
CA GLN A 94 27.30 17.60 -24.88
C GLN A 94 28.58 18.40 -25.13
N PHE A 95 29.18 18.96 -24.07
CA PHE A 95 30.45 19.70 -24.17
C PHE A 95 31.62 18.78 -24.55
N VAL A 96 31.70 17.58 -23.96
CA VAL A 96 32.76 16.59 -24.25
C VAL A 96 32.64 16.00 -25.65
N GLN A 97 31.42 15.90 -26.19
CA GLN A 97 31.17 15.37 -27.52
C GLN A 97 31.34 16.39 -28.65
N GLN A 98 31.57 17.68 -28.35
CA GLN A 98 31.91 18.62 -29.41
C GLN A 98 33.21 18.13 -30.05
N PRO A 99 33.22 17.82 -31.37
CA PRO A 99 34.43 17.40 -32.04
C PRO A 99 35.44 18.51 -31.82
N ILE A 100 36.52 18.20 -31.08
CA ILE A 100 37.66 19.10 -30.93
C ILE A 100 38.05 19.44 -32.36
N ASN A 101 37.76 20.68 -32.75
CA ASN A 101 37.90 21.17 -34.12
C ASN A 101 39.07 20.48 -34.78
N SER A 102 38.78 19.61 -35.75
CA SER A 102 39.72 19.16 -36.75
C SER A 102 40.11 20.40 -37.53
N SER A 103 40.98 21.21 -36.94
CA SER A 103 41.63 22.33 -37.57
C SER A 103 42.43 21.76 -38.73
N SER A 104 41.92 22.01 -39.94
CA SER A 104 42.71 22.14 -41.16
C SER A 104 43.47 20.89 -41.62
N CYS A 105 42.78 19.96 -42.29
CA CYS A 105 43.40 19.28 -43.43
C CYS A 105 43.09 20.12 -44.68
N GLY A 106 43.88 21.19 -44.86
CA GLY A 106 43.93 21.91 -46.12
C GLY A 106 44.43 20.97 -47.22
N ASN A 107 43.70 20.92 -48.33
CA ASN A 107 44.04 20.22 -49.58
C ASN A 107 43.95 18.68 -49.57
N CYS A 108 42.74 18.14 -49.47
CA CYS A 108 42.42 16.86 -50.13
C CYS A 108 41.50 17.13 -51.32
N SER A 109 42.11 17.50 -52.44
CA SER A 109 41.46 17.68 -53.73
C SER A 109 40.96 16.37 -54.31
N ASN A 110 39.68 16.39 -54.70
CA ASN A 110 39.13 15.97 -55.98
C ASN A 110 39.53 14.59 -56.51
N ASN A 111 38.68 13.59 -56.25
CA ASN A 111 38.14 12.75 -57.31
C ASN A 111 36.87 12.04 -56.80
N ILE A 112 35.72 12.67 -57.05
CA ILE A 112 34.40 12.11 -56.75
C ILE A 112 33.93 11.40 -58.02
N ASN A 113 34.00 10.06 -58.01
CA ASN A 113 33.15 9.25 -58.87
C ASN A 113 31.77 9.12 -58.20
N ALA A 114 30.74 9.43 -58.97
CA ALA A 114 29.35 9.40 -58.56
C ALA A 114 28.89 7.97 -58.20
N GLY A 115 28.78 7.71 -56.90
CA GLY A 115 28.05 6.58 -56.33
C GLY A 115 27.18 7.11 -55.21
N THR A 116 25.91 7.39 -55.53
CA THR A 116 24.93 8.12 -54.72
C THR A 116 24.41 7.26 -53.57
N GLU A 117 25.26 6.91 -52.61
CA GLU A 117 24.80 6.53 -51.27
C GLU A 117 24.88 7.77 -50.39
N THR A 118 23.72 8.29 -49.99
CA THR A 118 23.58 9.34 -48.99
C THR A 118 24.29 8.89 -47.72
N ALA A 119 25.53 9.37 -47.53
CA ALA A 119 26.27 9.25 -46.29
C ALA A 119 25.52 10.05 -45.21
N VAL A 120 24.45 9.46 -44.70
CA VAL A 120 23.77 9.93 -43.50
C VAL A 120 24.81 9.96 -42.40
N ASP A 121 24.96 11.15 -41.83
CA ASP A 121 26.02 11.56 -40.94
C ASP A 121 26.08 10.65 -39.70
N LYS A 122 26.88 9.58 -39.74
CA LYS A 122 26.98 8.58 -38.65
C LYS A 122 27.39 9.22 -37.32
N ASN A 123 28.02 10.39 -37.36
CA ASN A 123 28.46 11.13 -36.18
C ASN A 123 27.31 11.75 -35.39
N SER A 124 26.16 12.06 -36.01
CA SER A 124 25.00 12.58 -35.26
C SER A 124 24.25 11.50 -34.49
N LEU A 125 24.51 10.21 -34.77
CA LEU A 125 23.82 9.08 -34.13
C LEU A 125 24.45 8.66 -32.80
N VAL A 126 25.77 8.83 -32.64
CA VAL A 126 26.55 8.33 -31.50
C VAL A 126 26.20 9.04 -30.17
N GLY A 127 25.64 10.25 -30.22
CA GLY A 127 25.24 11.00 -29.02
C GLY A 127 23.96 10.48 -28.34
N CYS A 128 23.08 9.80 -29.08
CA CYS A 128 21.74 9.46 -28.59
C CYS A 128 21.69 8.14 -27.80
N GLU A 129 22.67 7.25 -27.97
CA GLU A 129 22.68 5.93 -27.34
C GLU A 129 22.70 5.98 -25.80
N ALA A 130 23.35 7.00 -25.23
CA ALA A 130 23.45 7.16 -23.78
C ALA A 130 22.15 7.60 -23.08
N LEU A 131 21.21 8.20 -23.82
CA LEU A 131 19.91 8.63 -23.30
C LEU A 131 18.98 7.43 -23.08
N PHE A 132 19.15 6.40 -23.90
CA PHE A 132 18.24 5.29 -23.95
C PHE A 132 18.36 4.37 -22.74
N VAL A 133 17.22 3.87 -22.29
CA VAL A 133 17.18 2.94 -21.16
C VAL A 133 17.23 1.52 -21.72
N PRO A 134 18.22 0.69 -21.34
CA PRO A 134 18.16 -0.71 -21.69
C PRO A 134 16.94 -1.32 -21.00
N LEU A 135 16.19 -2.12 -21.73
CA LEU A 135 14.90 -2.59 -21.26
C LEU A 135 14.99 -3.40 -19.95
N TRP A 136 16.02 -4.23 -19.76
CA TRP A 136 16.20 -4.97 -18.50
C TRP A 136 16.23 -4.01 -17.29
N LEU A 137 16.77 -2.80 -17.45
CA LEU A 137 16.79 -1.78 -16.41
C LEU A 137 15.39 -1.15 -16.22
N SER A 138 14.65 -0.92 -17.31
CA SER A 138 13.23 -0.52 -17.26
C SER A 138 12.40 -1.53 -16.48
N MET A 139 12.61 -2.82 -16.72
CA MET A 139 11.96 -3.89 -15.98
C MET A 139 12.33 -3.86 -14.50
N LEU A 140 13.63 -3.81 -14.18
CA LEU A 140 14.11 -3.81 -12.80
C LEU A 140 13.55 -2.63 -11.98
N LEU A 141 13.49 -1.45 -12.58
CA LEU A 141 13.05 -0.23 -11.92
C LEU A 141 11.53 -0.08 -11.85
N ARG A 142 10.79 -0.54 -12.87
CA ARG A 142 9.33 -0.35 -12.94
C ARG A 142 8.56 -1.50 -12.31
N LEU A 143 9.09 -2.72 -12.32
CA LEU A 143 8.41 -3.90 -11.78
C LEU A 143 7.98 -3.73 -10.32
N PRO A 144 8.78 -3.17 -9.40
CA PRO A 144 8.34 -2.92 -8.02
C PRO A 144 7.10 -2.03 -7.91
N THR A 145 6.90 -1.09 -8.85
CA THR A 145 5.67 -0.27 -8.89
C THR A 145 4.45 -1.12 -9.23
N TYR A 146 4.55 -2.00 -10.23
CA TYR A 146 3.46 -2.90 -10.59
C TYR A 146 3.16 -3.92 -9.50
N GLN A 147 4.20 -4.48 -8.87
CA GLN A 147 4.06 -5.36 -7.71
C GLN A 147 3.37 -4.63 -6.55
N HIS A 148 3.72 -3.36 -6.32
CA HIS A 148 3.06 -2.55 -5.30
C HIS A 148 1.58 -2.35 -5.61
N VAL A 149 1.23 -1.98 -6.85
CA VAL A 149 -0.15 -1.76 -7.28
C VAL A 149 -1.00 -3.03 -7.10
N LEU A 150 -0.44 -4.21 -7.36
CA LEU A 150 -1.13 -5.49 -7.21
C LEU A 150 -1.21 -5.96 -5.75
N ILE A 151 -0.08 -6.03 -5.04
CA ILE A 151 -0.01 -6.60 -3.69
C ILE A 151 -0.80 -5.75 -2.70
N TYR A 152 -0.79 -4.43 -2.86
CA TYR A 152 -1.27 -3.55 -1.81
C TYR A 152 -2.79 -3.67 -1.54
N PRO A 153 -3.68 -3.68 -2.55
CA PRO A 153 -5.09 -4.04 -2.37
C PRO A 153 -5.31 -5.45 -1.81
N LEU A 154 -4.51 -6.43 -2.24
CA LEU A 154 -4.63 -7.81 -1.78
C LEU A 154 -4.28 -7.95 -0.29
N LEU A 155 -3.25 -7.24 0.18
CA LEU A 155 -2.91 -7.18 1.61
C LEU A 155 -4.03 -6.53 2.42
N HIS A 156 -4.59 -5.43 1.94
CA HIS A 156 -5.73 -4.77 2.59
C HIS A 156 -6.95 -5.68 2.66
N PHE A 157 -7.26 -6.40 1.59
CA PHE A 157 -8.31 -7.41 1.56
C PHE A 157 -8.06 -8.54 2.58
N ALA A 158 -6.81 -9.02 2.70
CA ALA A 158 -6.44 -10.03 3.69
C ALA A 158 -6.58 -9.51 5.13
N ILE A 159 -6.20 -8.26 5.39
CA ILE A 159 -6.38 -7.59 6.70
C ILE A 159 -7.86 -7.45 7.03
N MET A 160 -8.69 -7.01 6.08
CA MET A 160 -10.15 -6.96 6.25
C MET A 160 -10.72 -8.34 6.56
N THR A 161 -10.30 -9.37 5.82
CA THR A 161 -10.75 -10.76 6.03
C THR A 161 -10.36 -11.27 7.43
N GLU A 162 -9.15 -11.00 7.89
CA GLU A 162 -8.72 -11.35 9.26
C GLU A 162 -9.61 -10.69 10.32
N ARG A 163 -9.93 -9.40 10.14
CA ARG A 163 -10.82 -8.66 11.05
C ARG A 163 -12.26 -9.18 11.02
N ALA A 164 -12.75 -9.53 9.83
CA ALA A 164 -14.05 -10.16 9.66
C ALA A 164 -14.09 -11.49 10.42
N ARG A 165 -13.05 -12.33 10.28
CA ARG A 165 -12.92 -13.61 11.02
C ARG A 165 -12.88 -13.40 12.53
N ALA A 166 -12.06 -12.46 13.02
CA ALA A 166 -11.98 -12.15 14.43
C ALA A 166 -13.34 -11.69 15.01
N THR A 167 -14.12 -10.94 14.22
CA THR A 167 -15.46 -10.45 14.61
C THR A 167 -16.51 -11.56 14.58
N LEU A 168 -16.58 -12.33 13.49
CA LEU A 168 -17.64 -13.31 13.24
C LEU A 168 -17.41 -14.63 13.97
N ARG A 169 -16.14 -15.06 14.08
CA ARG A 169 -15.74 -16.37 14.62
C ARG A 169 -14.88 -16.23 15.87
N ALA A 170 -15.18 -15.26 16.73
CA ALA A 170 -14.39 -14.98 17.94
C ALA A 170 -14.08 -16.22 18.80
N ARG A 171 -14.96 -17.24 18.82
CA ARG A 171 -14.76 -18.48 19.58
C ARG A 171 -13.68 -19.41 19.00
N THR A 172 -13.61 -19.55 17.67
CA THR A 172 -12.66 -20.45 17.01
C THR A 172 -11.41 -19.71 16.52
N TYR A 173 -11.46 -18.38 16.49
CA TYR A 173 -10.39 -17.53 16.01
C TYR A 173 -9.07 -17.75 16.77
N GLU A 174 -9.10 -17.91 18.09
CA GLU A 174 -7.87 -18.09 18.88
C GLU A 174 -7.14 -19.41 18.55
N THR A 175 -7.88 -20.47 18.23
CA THR A 175 -7.34 -21.79 17.91
C THR A 175 -6.92 -21.91 16.44
N GLU A 176 -7.71 -21.36 15.53
CA GLU A 176 -7.52 -21.49 14.08
C GLU A 176 -6.70 -20.33 13.47
N GLY A 177 -6.56 -19.22 14.20
CA GLY A 177 -6.01 -17.98 13.67
C GLY A 177 -4.57 -18.11 13.20
N LYS A 178 -3.73 -18.86 13.92
CA LYS A 178 -2.25 -18.82 13.78
C LYS A 178 -1.70 -19.03 12.35
N HIS A 179 -2.42 -19.74 11.48
CA HIS A 179 -1.95 -20.06 10.13
C HIS A 179 -2.49 -19.13 9.04
N PHE A 180 -3.50 -18.31 9.33
CA PHE A 180 -4.15 -17.50 8.30
C PHE A 180 -3.21 -16.48 7.68
N GLY A 181 -2.50 -15.70 8.50
CA GLY A 181 -1.61 -14.65 8.02
C GLY A 181 -0.50 -15.21 7.13
N VAL A 182 0.11 -16.33 7.53
CA VAL A 182 1.16 -17.01 6.75
C VAL A 182 0.61 -17.49 5.41
N THR A 183 -0.56 -18.13 5.41
CA THR A 183 -1.19 -18.67 4.19
C THR A 183 -1.58 -17.54 3.24
N ALA A 184 -2.19 -16.46 3.75
CA ALA A 184 -2.56 -15.29 2.96
C ALA A 184 -1.33 -14.62 2.34
N CYS A 185 -0.27 -14.40 3.12
CA CYS A 185 0.98 -13.85 2.60
C CYS A 185 1.58 -14.73 1.50
N ALA A 186 1.64 -16.06 1.71
CA ALA A 186 2.18 -16.99 0.73
C ALA A 186 1.40 -16.93 -0.60
N ILE A 187 0.06 -16.89 -0.55
CA ILE A 187 -0.79 -16.76 -1.74
C ILE A 187 -0.53 -15.42 -2.45
N ILE A 188 -0.53 -14.30 -1.72
CA ILE A 188 -0.35 -12.96 -2.30
C ILE A 188 1.01 -12.83 -2.98
N TRP A 189 2.09 -13.29 -2.33
CA TRP A 189 3.43 -13.24 -2.91
C TRP A 189 3.59 -14.19 -4.10
N SER A 190 2.93 -15.35 -4.08
CA SER A 190 2.90 -16.26 -5.23
C SER A 190 2.19 -15.63 -6.43
N LEU A 191 1.04 -15.00 -6.22
CA LEU A 191 0.32 -14.25 -7.25
C LEU A 191 1.18 -13.10 -7.81
N CYS A 192 1.89 -12.38 -6.94
CA CYS A 192 2.82 -11.33 -7.35
C CYS A 192 3.98 -11.85 -8.22
N ALA A 193 4.59 -12.97 -7.82
CA ALA A 193 5.66 -13.60 -8.58
C ALA A 193 5.17 -14.05 -9.96
N LEU A 194 4.02 -14.73 -10.03
CA LEU A 194 3.39 -15.13 -11.29
C LEU A 194 3.09 -13.93 -12.19
N PHE A 195 2.50 -12.87 -11.62
CA PHE A 195 2.21 -11.64 -12.35
C PHE A 195 3.48 -10.96 -12.86
N SER A 196 4.57 -10.99 -12.07
CA SER A 196 5.85 -10.42 -12.45
C SER A 196 6.50 -11.19 -13.60
N VAL A 197 6.48 -12.52 -13.56
CA VAL A 197 6.93 -13.37 -14.68
C VAL A 197 6.09 -13.10 -15.93
N TRP A 198 4.76 -13.06 -15.80
CA TRP A 198 3.87 -12.73 -16.91
C TRP A 198 4.15 -11.34 -17.50
N MET A 199 4.35 -10.32 -16.66
CA MET A 199 4.71 -8.97 -17.11
C MET A 199 6.03 -8.99 -17.90
N ILE A 200 7.05 -9.69 -17.41
CA ILE A 200 8.35 -9.79 -18.10
C ILE A 200 8.19 -10.49 -19.46
N LEU A 201 7.53 -11.65 -19.49
CA LEU A 201 7.33 -12.44 -20.72
C LEU A 201 6.46 -11.70 -21.75
N SER A 202 5.37 -11.06 -21.33
CA SER A 202 4.48 -10.29 -22.21
C SER A 202 5.13 -9.02 -22.74
N THR A 203 6.08 -8.46 -21.99
CA THR A 203 6.92 -7.39 -22.50
C THR A 203 7.86 -8.00 -23.55
N LEU A 204 8.64 -9.05 -23.21
CA LEU A 204 9.59 -9.73 -24.12
C LEU A 204 9.00 -10.21 -25.45
N ALA A 205 7.72 -10.54 -25.49
CA ALA A 205 7.02 -10.94 -26.70
C ALA A 205 6.87 -9.80 -27.75
N ASP A 206 7.03 -8.53 -27.36
CA ASP A 206 6.91 -7.37 -28.25
C ASP A 206 8.24 -7.04 -28.96
N VAL A 207 8.71 -7.96 -29.81
CA VAL A 207 10.00 -7.87 -30.52
C VAL A 207 10.19 -6.51 -31.22
N LYS A 208 9.13 -5.97 -31.82
CA LYS A 208 9.16 -4.68 -32.53
C LYS A 208 9.49 -3.49 -31.63
N LYS A 209 9.06 -3.54 -30.37
CA LYS A 209 9.32 -2.49 -29.38
C LYS A 209 10.64 -2.74 -28.64
N PHE A 210 11.15 -3.96 -28.67
CA PHE A 210 12.34 -4.39 -27.93
C PHE A 210 13.64 -4.08 -28.64
N ASP A 211 13.63 -4.17 -29.96
CA ASP A 211 14.76 -3.75 -30.78
C ASP A 211 14.94 -2.23 -30.77
N GLN A 212 13.93 -1.50 -30.27
CA GLN A 212 13.96 -0.05 -30.16
C GLN A 212 14.28 0.38 -28.73
N PRO A 213 15.26 1.27 -28.56
CA PRO A 213 15.54 1.80 -27.25
C PRO A 213 14.34 2.59 -26.68
N GLN A 214 14.09 2.44 -25.38
CA GLN A 214 12.97 3.11 -24.73
C GLN A 214 13.36 4.49 -24.19
N VAL A 215 12.52 5.47 -24.51
CA VAL A 215 12.60 6.86 -24.05
C VAL A 215 12.19 7.01 -22.59
N TYR A 216 11.28 6.15 -22.13
CA TYR A 216 10.70 6.19 -20.79
C TYR A 216 10.70 4.79 -20.17
N TYR A 217 10.76 4.69 -18.84
CA TYR A 217 10.63 3.44 -18.10
C TYR A 217 9.19 2.89 -18.20
N SER A 218 8.82 2.35 -19.36
CA SER A 218 7.52 1.73 -19.58
C SER A 218 7.67 0.25 -19.88
N MET A 219 7.06 -0.57 -19.02
CA MET A 219 6.81 -1.97 -19.35
C MET A 219 5.50 -2.17 -20.14
N ILE A 220 4.84 -1.11 -20.59
CA ILE A 220 3.59 -1.24 -21.35
C ILE A 220 3.93 -1.66 -22.78
N SER A 221 3.50 -2.84 -23.18
CA SER A 221 3.55 -3.36 -24.54
C SER A 221 2.13 -3.43 -25.12
N ARG A 222 2.01 -3.68 -26.42
CA ARG A 222 0.68 -3.90 -27.03
C ARG A 222 -0.03 -5.11 -26.42
N TYR A 223 0.72 -6.10 -25.95
CA TYR A 223 0.19 -7.36 -25.43
C TYR A 223 -0.26 -7.30 -23.97
N ASN A 224 0.29 -6.40 -23.17
CA ASN A 224 -0.04 -6.31 -21.76
C ASN A 224 -0.91 -5.11 -21.39
N ASN A 225 -1.04 -4.09 -22.25
CA ASN A 225 -1.79 -2.87 -21.94
C ASN A 225 -3.24 -3.17 -21.54
N ASP A 226 -3.96 -3.96 -22.34
CA ASP A 226 -5.37 -4.28 -22.09
C ASP A 226 -5.56 -5.09 -20.80
N ILE A 227 -4.63 -6.00 -20.50
CA ILE A 227 -4.64 -6.81 -19.28
C ILE A 227 -4.33 -5.93 -18.06
N VAL A 228 -3.40 -4.99 -18.16
CA VAL A 228 -3.09 -4.03 -17.10
C VAL A 228 -4.28 -3.11 -16.82
N ILE A 229 -4.97 -2.62 -17.87
CA ILE A 229 -6.21 -1.83 -17.71
C ILE A 229 -7.28 -2.66 -17.01
N THR A 230 -7.49 -3.91 -17.45
CA THR A 230 -8.47 -4.83 -16.84
C THR A 230 -8.13 -5.12 -15.38
N MET A 231 -6.85 -5.31 -15.07
CA MET A 231 -6.36 -5.51 -13.71
C MET A 231 -6.63 -4.28 -12.84
N ASP A 232 -6.38 -3.06 -13.33
CA ASP A 232 -6.66 -1.83 -12.58
C ASP A 232 -8.15 -1.74 -12.20
N TYR A 233 -9.06 -2.09 -13.13
CA TYR A 233 -10.50 -2.15 -12.83
C TYR A 233 -10.88 -3.25 -11.83
N ALA A 234 -10.27 -4.44 -11.95
CA ALA A 234 -10.49 -5.53 -11.01
C ALA A 234 -10.01 -5.17 -9.60
N LEU A 235 -8.85 -4.53 -9.48
CA LEU A 235 -8.31 -4.02 -8.22
C LEU A 235 -9.18 -2.90 -7.67
N LEU A 236 -9.73 -2.03 -8.52
CA LEU A 236 -10.65 -0.97 -8.09
C LEU A 236 -11.91 -1.57 -7.47
N ALA A 237 -12.50 -2.57 -8.13
CA ALA A 237 -13.65 -3.31 -7.59
C ALA A 237 -13.32 -3.98 -6.25
N LEU A 238 -12.13 -4.59 -6.12
CA LEU A 238 -11.65 -5.20 -4.88
C LEU A 238 -11.50 -4.18 -3.75
N VAL A 239 -10.96 -2.98 -4.03
CA VAL A 239 -10.79 -1.91 -3.05
C VAL A 239 -12.14 -1.40 -2.57
N VAL A 240 -13.08 -1.16 -3.48
CA VAL A 240 -14.46 -0.75 -3.13
C VAL A 240 -15.13 -1.82 -2.29
N PHE A 241 -15.03 -3.09 -2.68
CA PHE A 241 -15.57 -4.21 -1.90
C PHE A 241 -14.96 -4.27 -0.49
N THR A 242 -13.65 -4.10 -0.38
CA THR A 242 -12.93 -4.11 0.91
C THR A 242 -13.45 -3.00 1.83
N ALA A 243 -13.60 -1.78 1.30
CA ALA A 243 -14.13 -0.65 2.06
C ALA A 243 -15.58 -0.89 2.52
N MET A 244 -16.44 -1.43 1.66
CA MET A 244 -17.81 -1.79 2.02
C MET A 244 -17.86 -2.85 3.13
N ALA A 245 -17.00 -3.87 3.05
CA ALA A 245 -16.90 -4.92 4.06
C ALA A 245 -16.45 -4.36 5.41
N ASP A 246 -15.45 -3.46 5.43
CA ASP A 246 -15.00 -2.80 6.67
C ASP A 246 -16.12 -1.98 7.32
N ILE A 247 -16.89 -1.23 6.53
CA ILE A 247 -18.07 -0.49 7.03
C ILE A 247 -19.09 -1.47 7.64
N ALA A 248 -19.37 -2.58 6.98
CA ALA A 248 -20.31 -3.60 7.47
C ALA A 248 -19.86 -4.23 8.79
N ILE A 249 -18.57 -4.57 8.92
CA ILE A 249 -17.96 -5.11 10.15
C ILE A 249 -18.15 -4.12 11.31
N ILE A 250 -18.02 -2.82 11.05
CA ILE A 250 -18.16 -1.78 12.07
C ILE A 250 -19.60 -1.62 12.50
N MET A 251 -20.54 -1.61 11.55
CA MET A 251 -21.96 -1.59 11.86
C MET A 251 -22.35 -2.79 12.74
N GLN A 252 -21.79 -3.97 12.42
CA GLN A 252 -22.01 -5.18 13.22
C GLN A 252 -21.42 -5.07 14.63
N ASN A 253 -20.18 -4.58 14.76
CA ASN A 253 -19.52 -4.38 16.06
C ASN A 253 -20.26 -3.37 16.93
N ARG A 254 -20.75 -2.26 16.34
CA ARG A 254 -21.59 -1.28 17.03
C ARG A 254 -22.90 -1.90 17.52
N LYS A 255 -23.55 -2.74 16.70
CA LYS A 255 -24.78 -3.45 17.07
C LYS A 255 -24.54 -4.43 18.23
N MET A 256 -23.42 -5.15 18.23
CA MET A 256 -23.05 -6.06 19.33
C MET A 256 -22.78 -5.29 20.63
N HIS A 257 -22.10 -4.15 20.56
CA HIS A 257 -21.82 -3.31 21.71
C HIS A 257 -23.09 -2.67 22.32
N ILE A 258 -24.05 -2.23 21.48
CA ILE A 258 -25.34 -1.73 21.99
C ILE A 258 -26.12 -2.87 22.67
N ARG A 259 -26.13 -4.07 22.08
CA ARG A 259 -26.81 -5.24 22.66
C ARG A 259 -26.19 -5.66 24.00
N SER A 260 -24.87 -5.63 24.13
CA SER A 260 -24.22 -5.95 25.40
C SER A 260 -24.59 -4.92 26.48
N ARG A 261 -24.54 -3.61 26.15
CA ARG A 261 -24.98 -2.54 27.06
C ARG A 261 -26.42 -2.72 27.55
N LYS A 262 -27.37 -3.01 26.65
CA LYS A 262 -28.77 -3.26 27.03
C LYS A 262 -28.91 -4.47 27.97
N ARG A 263 -28.17 -5.55 27.73
CA ARG A 263 -28.17 -6.72 28.63
C ARG A 263 -27.66 -6.37 30.03
N PHE A 264 -26.62 -5.56 30.17
CA PHE A 264 -26.17 -5.10 31.50
C PHE A 264 -27.14 -4.16 32.18
N ALA A 265 -27.75 -3.25 31.41
CA ALA A 265 -28.76 -2.33 31.93
C ALA A 265 -29.94 -3.11 32.49
N ASN A 266 -30.46 -4.10 31.75
CA ASN A 266 -31.57 -4.94 32.22
C ASN A 266 -31.18 -5.82 33.42
N ALA A 267 -29.94 -6.33 33.47
CA ALA A 267 -29.44 -7.06 34.62
C ALA A 267 -29.25 -6.18 35.88
N SER A 268 -29.14 -4.85 35.74
CA SER A 268 -29.16 -3.93 36.90
C SER A 268 -30.51 -3.80 37.55
N VAL A 269 -31.54 -3.77 36.71
CA VAL A 269 -32.84 -3.20 37.07
C VAL A 269 -33.77 -4.29 37.59
N SER A 270 -33.29 -5.53 37.78
CA SER A 270 -34.02 -6.51 38.60
C SER A 270 -33.95 -6.04 40.05
N PRO A 271 -34.99 -5.35 40.56
CA PRO A 271 -34.96 -4.83 41.90
C PRO A 271 -34.96 -6.05 42.82
N SER A 272 -34.14 -6.03 43.85
CA SER A 272 -34.42 -6.77 45.06
C SER A 272 -35.81 -6.32 45.52
N SER A 273 -36.85 -7.03 45.06
CA SER A 273 -38.17 -6.96 45.67
C SER A 273 -38.04 -7.62 47.04
N SER A 274 -37.49 -6.85 47.97
CA SER A 274 -37.61 -7.04 49.39
C SER A 274 -39.06 -6.74 49.76
N HIS A 275 -39.99 -7.59 49.34
CA HIS A 275 -41.32 -7.68 49.92
C HIS A 275 -41.57 -9.15 50.22
N GLY A 276 -41.50 -9.47 51.50
CA GLY A 276 -41.74 -10.80 52.00
C GLY A 276 -43.12 -11.31 51.62
N ALA A 277 -43.20 -12.56 51.20
CA ALA A 277 -44.41 -13.35 51.31
C ALA A 277 -44.04 -14.83 51.34
N LYS A 278 -44.05 -15.34 52.57
CA LYS A 278 -44.46 -16.68 52.99
C LYS A 278 -43.69 -17.87 52.41
N MET A 279 -42.97 -18.50 53.35
CA MET A 279 -42.76 -19.94 53.40
C MET A 279 -44.04 -20.68 52.96
N ALA A 280 -44.03 -21.21 51.75
CA ALA A 280 -44.81 -22.39 51.41
C ALA A 280 -43.80 -23.48 51.10
N PHE A 281 -43.59 -24.33 52.11
CA PHE A 281 -42.82 -25.56 52.06
C PHE A 281 -43.54 -26.54 51.11
N GLY A 282 -43.39 -26.31 49.80
CA GLY A 282 -43.81 -27.25 48.76
C GLY A 282 -42.62 -28.06 48.32
N ILE A 283 -42.41 -29.21 48.98
CA ILE A 283 -41.47 -30.25 48.56
C ILE A 283 -41.95 -30.75 47.19
N ASN A 284 -41.43 -30.15 46.12
CA ASN A 284 -41.49 -30.76 44.79
C ASN A 284 -40.06 -31.12 44.37
N ARG A 285 -39.68 -32.32 44.80
CA ARG A 285 -38.47 -33.05 44.40
C ARG A 285 -38.63 -33.42 42.91
N GLY A 286 -38.34 -32.45 42.06
CA GLY A 286 -38.28 -32.60 40.61
C GLY A 286 -37.26 -31.61 40.09
N SER A 287 -36.04 -31.68 40.63
CA SER A 287 -34.93 -30.81 40.23
C SER A 287 -34.46 -31.17 38.82
N THR A 288 -35.21 -30.76 37.81
CA THR A 288 -34.57 -30.34 36.57
C THR A 288 -33.82 -29.07 36.91
N ALA A 289 -32.55 -29.24 37.31
CA ALA A 289 -31.59 -28.18 37.42
C ALA A 289 -31.56 -27.46 36.07
N THR A 290 -32.37 -26.41 35.93
CA THR A 290 -32.20 -25.41 34.90
C THR A 290 -30.83 -24.83 35.16
N ARG A 291 -29.86 -25.37 34.44
CA ARG A 291 -28.49 -24.93 34.31
C ARG A 291 -28.56 -23.49 33.83
N VAL A 292 -28.76 -22.56 34.76
CA VAL A 292 -28.69 -21.13 34.53
C VAL A 292 -27.29 -20.94 33.99
N ASP A 293 -27.21 -20.70 32.67
CA ASP A 293 -25.98 -20.60 31.90
C ASP A 293 -25.10 -19.50 32.49
N GLN A 294 -24.29 -19.84 33.50
CA GLN A 294 -23.14 -19.06 33.94
C GLN A 294 -22.13 -18.86 32.77
N ASN A 295 -22.37 -19.51 31.64
CA ASN A 295 -21.71 -19.31 30.34
C ASN A 295 -22.02 -17.96 29.65
N LEU A 296 -22.95 -17.14 30.13
CA LEU A 296 -23.43 -15.98 29.38
C LEU A 296 -22.54 -14.73 29.45
N TYR A 297 -21.60 -14.66 30.40
CA TYR A 297 -20.70 -13.51 30.50
C TYR A 297 -19.24 -13.89 30.82
N SER A 298 -18.45 -14.13 29.77
CA SER A 298 -17.00 -14.23 29.94
C SER A 298 -16.38 -12.83 29.90
N LEU A 299 -15.66 -12.47 30.96
CA LEU A 299 -14.87 -11.24 31.06
C LEU A 299 -13.94 -11.08 29.85
N SER A 300 -13.41 -12.21 29.35
CA SER A 300 -12.59 -12.29 28.14
C SER A 300 -13.29 -11.72 26.90
N ARG A 301 -14.59 -11.99 26.72
CA ARG A 301 -15.34 -11.54 25.54
C ARG A 301 -15.61 -10.05 25.56
N ALA A 302 -15.87 -9.49 26.74
CA ALA A 302 -16.04 -8.05 26.89
C ALA A 302 -14.72 -7.31 26.63
N TYR A 303 -13.60 -7.86 27.12
CA TYR A 303 -12.26 -7.34 26.83
C TYR A 303 -11.93 -7.39 25.34
N GLN A 304 -12.09 -8.55 24.70
CA GLN A 304 -11.87 -8.74 23.26
C GLN A 304 -12.75 -7.80 22.41
N LEU A 305 -14.03 -7.63 22.75
CA LEU A 305 -14.92 -6.73 22.02
C LEU A 305 -14.44 -5.27 22.15
N ASN A 306 -13.98 -4.86 23.33
CA ASN A 306 -13.46 -3.52 23.54
C ASN A 306 -12.15 -3.29 22.78
N GLU A 307 -11.23 -4.26 22.79
CA GLU A 307 -10.02 -4.21 21.97
C GLU A 307 -10.34 -4.11 20.47
N ASN A 308 -11.28 -4.92 19.98
CA ASN A 308 -11.71 -4.88 18.59
C ASN A 308 -12.32 -3.52 18.22
N ILE A 309 -13.13 -2.91 19.09
CA ILE A 309 -13.70 -1.57 18.84
C ILE A 309 -12.60 -0.52 18.77
N VAL A 310 -11.64 -0.54 19.70
CA VAL A 310 -10.51 0.42 19.70
C VAL A 310 -9.65 0.22 18.44
N ALA A 311 -9.39 -1.02 18.05
CA ALA A 311 -8.67 -1.32 16.82
C ALA A 311 -9.43 -0.81 15.58
N LEU A 312 -10.75 -1.04 15.50
CA LEU A 312 -11.56 -0.56 14.38
C LEU A 312 -11.63 0.95 14.28
N GLN A 313 -11.68 1.67 15.41
CA GLN A 313 -11.63 3.13 15.42
C GLN A 313 -10.31 3.68 14.85
N LEU A 314 -9.22 2.92 14.96
CA LEU A 314 -7.94 3.26 14.34
C LEU A 314 -7.93 2.95 12.85
N PHE A 315 -8.24 1.70 12.49
CA PHE A 315 -8.01 1.24 11.12
C PHE A 315 -9.05 1.80 10.15
N LEU A 316 -10.29 2.06 10.56
CA LEU A 316 -11.34 2.52 9.63
C LEU A 316 -10.99 3.83 8.90
N PRO A 317 -10.64 4.94 9.58
CA PRO A 317 -10.33 6.18 8.86
C PRO A 317 -9.16 6.00 7.90
N LEU A 318 -8.23 5.13 8.25
CA LEU A 318 -7.09 4.81 7.42
C LEU A 318 -7.48 3.98 6.20
N ASP A 319 -8.24 2.91 6.37
CA ASP A 319 -8.67 2.04 5.28
C ASP A 319 -9.61 2.78 4.33
N LEU A 320 -10.42 3.71 4.84
CA LEU A 320 -11.25 4.60 4.01
C LEU A 320 -10.39 5.60 3.23
N ALA A 321 -9.38 6.20 3.86
CA ALA A 321 -8.43 7.07 3.18
C ALA A 321 -7.64 6.32 2.10
N PHE A 322 -7.24 5.08 2.40
CA PHE A 322 -6.65 4.15 1.44
C PHE A 322 -7.60 3.87 0.28
N ALA A 323 -8.82 3.45 0.58
CA ALA A 323 -9.79 3.11 -0.44
C ALA A 323 -10.05 4.31 -1.37
N LEU A 324 -10.18 5.52 -0.82
CA LEU A 324 -10.37 6.73 -1.61
C LEU A 324 -9.15 7.05 -2.49
N ALA A 325 -7.96 7.18 -1.88
CA ALA A 325 -6.75 7.58 -2.59
C ALA A 325 -6.33 6.56 -3.65
N PHE A 326 -6.41 5.26 -3.31
CA PHE A 326 -6.04 4.18 -4.22
C PHE A 326 -7.07 3.97 -5.32
N SER A 327 -8.37 4.16 -5.04
CA SER A 327 -9.40 4.14 -6.09
C SER A 327 -9.21 5.26 -7.09
N LEU A 328 -8.88 6.48 -6.64
CA LEU A 328 -8.56 7.59 -7.53
C LEU A 328 -7.33 7.26 -8.40
N TYR A 329 -6.26 6.74 -7.79
CA TYR A 329 -5.07 6.32 -8.52
C TYR A 329 -5.39 5.28 -9.60
N LEU A 330 -6.10 4.20 -9.25
CA LEU A 330 -6.46 3.13 -10.18
C LEU A 330 -7.37 3.63 -11.30
N PHE A 331 -8.37 4.45 -10.96
CA PHE A 331 -9.28 5.05 -11.93
C PHE A 331 -8.52 5.90 -12.95
N PHE A 332 -7.70 6.86 -12.50
CA PHE A 332 -6.91 7.70 -13.41
C PHE A 332 -5.87 6.88 -14.18
N SER A 333 -5.28 5.85 -13.56
CA SER A 333 -4.33 4.95 -14.20
C SER A 333 -4.97 4.21 -15.38
N ALA A 334 -6.13 3.58 -15.17
CA ALA A 334 -6.89 2.89 -16.21
C ALA A 334 -7.39 3.87 -17.29
N PHE A 335 -7.92 5.02 -16.87
CA PHE A 335 -8.45 6.05 -17.76
C PHE A 335 -7.38 6.62 -18.70
N LEU A 336 -6.23 7.03 -18.16
CA LEU A 336 -5.12 7.58 -18.95
C LEU A 336 -4.57 6.54 -19.94
N ARG A 337 -4.46 5.27 -19.54
CA ARG A 337 -4.03 4.20 -20.44
C ARG A 337 -5.04 3.92 -21.55
N SER A 338 -6.33 4.04 -21.26
CA SER A 338 -7.40 3.88 -22.27
C SER A 338 -7.33 5.01 -23.30
N LEU A 339 -7.20 6.27 -22.86
CA LEU A 339 -7.01 7.42 -23.75
C LEU A 339 -5.76 7.28 -24.62
N TYR A 340 -4.66 6.78 -24.05
CA TYR A 340 -3.42 6.54 -24.80
C TYR A 340 -3.57 5.38 -25.81
N SER A 341 -4.28 4.31 -25.44
CA SER A 341 -4.57 3.17 -26.34
C SER A 341 -5.39 3.60 -27.55
N GLU A 342 -6.39 4.45 -27.33
CA GLU A 342 -7.24 5.04 -28.38
C GLU A 342 -6.54 6.18 -29.16
N GLN A 343 -5.28 6.47 -28.85
CA GLN A 343 -4.49 7.53 -29.47
C GLN A 343 -5.11 8.94 -29.34
N LEU A 344 -5.98 9.14 -28.34
CA LEU A 344 -6.63 10.44 -28.08
C LEU A 344 -5.68 11.46 -27.44
N ILE A 345 -4.60 10.99 -26.81
CA ILE A 345 -3.58 11.84 -26.19
C ILE A 345 -2.19 11.46 -26.71
N SER A 346 -1.31 12.45 -26.85
CA SER A 346 0.08 12.22 -27.23
C SER A 346 0.86 11.50 -26.12
N GLY A 347 1.91 10.77 -26.49
CA GLY A 347 2.76 10.05 -25.53
C GLY A 347 3.36 10.95 -24.45
N VAL A 348 3.80 12.16 -24.81
CA VAL A 348 4.33 13.16 -23.86
C VAL A 348 3.28 13.58 -22.84
N VAL A 349 2.05 13.86 -23.28
CA VAL A 349 0.95 14.25 -22.37
C VAL A 349 0.57 13.08 -21.46
N PHE A 350 0.49 11.86 -22.00
CA PHE A 350 0.26 10.66 -21.22
C PHE A 350 1.32 10.48 -20.12
N ILE A 351 2.61 10.57 -20.46
CA ILE A 351 3.71 10.41 -19.49
C ILE A 351 3.59 11.43 -18.35
N ARG A 352 3.35 12.71 -18.66
CA ARG A 352 3.21 13.77 -17.64
C ARG A 352 2.03 13.52 -16.69
N LEU A 353 0.85 13.22 -17.24
CA LEU A 353 -0.34 12.95 -16.43
C LEU A 353 -0.18 11.67 -15.62
N TYR A 354 0.50 10.66 -16.18
CA TYR A 354 0.74 9.40 -15.50
C TYR A 354 1.79 9.53 -14.39
N GLU A 355 2.88 10.30 -14.59
CA GLU A 355 3.84 10.63 -13.53
C GLU A 355 3.16 11.40 -12.39
N LEU A 356 2.33 12.39 -12.71
CA LEU A 356 1.51 13.10 -11.73
C LEU A 356 0.58 12.14 -10.97
N ASN A 357 -0.11 11.24 -11.67
CA ASN A 357 -0.96 10.24 -11.03
C ASN A 357 -0.14 9.32 -10.10
N THR A 358 1.08 8.95 -10.48
CA THR A 358 1.93 8.12 -9.61
C THR A 358 2.33 8.80 -8.30
N CYS A 359 2.28 10.13 -8.20
CA CYS A 359 2.52 10.86 -6.95
C CYS A 359 1.48 10.57 -5.86
N PHE A 360 0.27 10.10 -6.23
CA PHE A 360 -0.75 9.73 -5.24
C PHE A 360 -0.32 8.56 -4.36
N LEU A 361 0.47 7.61 -4.89
CA LEU A 361 0.94 6.44 -4.14
C LEU A 361 1.87 6.81 -2.97
N PRO A 362 3.04 7.48 -3.18
CA PRO A 362 3.93 7.84 -2.09
C PRO A 362 3.26 8.84 -1.13
N LEU A 363 2.42 9.76 -1.64
CA LEU A 363 1.66 10.65 -0.79
C LEU A 363 0.73 9.87 0.17
N HIS A 364 0.00 8.89 -0.36
CA HIS A 364 -0.84 8.02 0.44
C HIS A 364 -0.03 7.22 1.48
N ILE A 365 1.11 6.64 1.08
CA ILE A 365 2.02 5.91 1.99
C ILE A 365 2.49 6.84 3.10
N LEU A 366 2.94 8.05 2.77
CA LEU A 366 3.39 9.05 3.74
C LEU A 366 2.31 9.37 4.77
N VAL A 367 1.10 9.71 4.31
CA VAL A 367 -0.04 10.00 5.18
C VAL A 367 -0.35 8.80 6.07
N THR A 368 -0.37 7.60 5.50
CA THR A 368 -0.64 6.34 6.23
C THR A 368 0.37 6.12 7.36
N VAL A 369 1.66 6.19 7.06
CA VAL A 369 2.72 5.95 8.04
C VAL A 369 2.70 7.05 9.12
N LEU A 370 2.43 8.31 8.76
CA LEU A 370 2.28 9.40 9.72
C LEU A 370 1.10 9.21 10.68
N VAL A 371 -0.06 8.78 10.17
CA VAL A 371 -1.24 8.47 10.98
C VAL A 371 -0.93 7.32 11.94
N TYR A 372 -0.31 6.24 11.45
CA TYR A 372 0.13 5.12 12.30
C TYR A 372 1.11 5.55 13.38
N LEU A 373 2.14 6.32 13.03
CA LEU A 373 3.13 6.79 13.98
C LEU A 373 2.49 7.65 15.07
N ARG A 374 1.62 8.60 14.70
CA ARG A 374 0.87 9.42 15.66
C ARG A 374 0.01 8.58 16.57
N PHE A 375 -0.67 7.57 16.03
CA PHE A 375 -1.49 6.67 16.82
C PHE A 375 -0.65 5.87 17.83
N ILE A 376 0.41 5.22 17.38
CA ILE A 376 1.31 4.43 18.24
C ILE A 376 1.90 5.32 19.35
N CYS A 377 2.31 6.54 19.01
CA CYS A 377 2.77 7.52 19.98
C CYS A 377 1.67 7.85 21.01
N ARG A 378 0.46 8.21 20.56
CA ARG A 378 -0.67 8.52 21.43
C ARG A 378 -1.01 7.36 22.37
N GLN A 379 -1.10 6.13 21.84
CA GLN A 379 -1.43 4.95 22.62
C GLN A 379 -0.31 4.57 23.60
N SER A 380 0.95 4.70 23.18
CA SER A 380 2.09 4.49 24.08
C SER A 380 2.11 5.49 25.24
N SER A 381 1.75 6.75 24.99
CA SER A 381 1.65 7.78 26.02
C SER A 381 0.46 7.53 26.96
N ALA A 382 -0.70 7.14 26.43
CA ALA A 382 -1.85 6.76 27.26
C ALA A 382 -1.54 5.56 28.18
N ARG A 383 -0.84 4.54 27.65
CA ARG A 383 -0.39 3.39 28.46
C ARG A 383 0.64 3.78 29.51
N ARG A 384 1.58 4.69 29.18
CA ARG A 384 2.57 5.20 30.14
C ARG A 384 1.90 6.02 31.25
N ALA A 385 0.95 6.90 30.91
CA ALA A 385 0.18 7.64 31.89
C ALA A 385 -0.61 6.70 32.81
N PHE A 386 -1.25 5.67 32.24
CA PHE A 386 -1.94 4.65 33.03
C PHE A 386 -1.00 3.89 33.97
N ARG A 387 0.21 3.51 33.52
CA ARG A 387 1.23 2.87 34.38
C ARG A 387 1.77 3.82 35.45
N ALA A 388 1.96 5.10 35.13
CA ALA A 388 2.46 6.09 36.07
C ALA A 388 1.46 6.38 37.20
N ILE A 389 0.15 6.35 36.89
CA ILE A 389 -0.92 6.47 37.88
C ILE A 389 -1.10 5.16 38.66
N SER A 390 -0.58 4.04 38.15
CA SER A 390 -0.75 2.70 38.73
C SER A 390 0.58 1.98 38.96
N PRO A 391 1.43 2.41 39.91
CA PRO A 391 2.53 1.60 40.44
C PRO A 391 2.04 0.45 41.35
N LEU A 392 0.78 0.07 41.19
CA LEU A 392 0.10 -0.96 41.97
C LEU A 392 0.61 -2.32 41.52
N SER A 393 0.92 -3.19 42.50
CA SER A 393 1.33 -4.57 42.23
C SER A 393 0.31 -5.27 41.32
N VAL A 394 0.69 -6.35 40.63
CA VAL A 394 -0.25 -7.10 39.78
C VAL A 394 -1.51 -7.50 40.57
N GLU A 395 -1.36 -7.83 41.84
CA GLU A 395 -2.46 -8.10 42.77
C GLU A 395 -3.31 -6.86 43.05
N GLU A 396 -2.71 -5.69 43.19
CA GLU A 396 -3.43 -4.44 43.41
C GLU A 396 -4.10 -3.92 42.14
N GLN A 397 -3.53 -4.12 40.95
CA GLN A 397 -4.23 -3.88 39.70
C GLN A 397 -5.43 -4.81 39.55
N GLN A 398 -5.26 -6.09 39.89
CA GLN A 398 -6.35 -7.05 39.88
C GLN A 398 -7.40 -6.70 40.94
N ARG A 399 -6.99 -6.20 42.13
CA ARG A 399 -7.90 -5.69 43.17
C ARG A 399 -8.60 -4.41 42.75
N ILE A 400 -7.94 -3.44 42.14
CA ILE A 400 -8.56 -2.19 41.66
C ILE A 400 -9.50 -2.49 40.51
N TYR A 401 -9.11 -3.37 39.60
CA TYR A 401 -9.99 -3.85 38.55
C TYR A 401 -11.22 -4.56 39.13
N MET A 402 -11.03 -5.49 40.07
CA MET A 402 -12.12 -6.15 40.79
C MET A 402 -12.93 -5.20 41.67
N GLN A 403 -12.33 -4.14 42.21
CA GLN A 403 -13.01 -3.09 42.98
C GLN A 403 -13.80 -2.16 42.07
N GLN A 404 -13.29 -1.82 40.88
CA GLN A 404 -14.06 -1.09 39.88
C GLN A 404 -15.23 -1.93 39.40
N LEU A 405 -15.03 -3.23 39.18
CA LEU A 405 -16.11 -4.19 38.95
C LEU A 405 -17.11 -4.20 40.11
N ARG A 406 -16.66 -4.38 41.36
CA ARG A 406 -17.53 -4.38 42.54
C ARG A 406 -18.26 -3.05 42.72
N LYS A 407 -17.63 -1.90 42.49
CA LYS A 407 -18.26 -0.58 42.54
C LYS A 407 -19.32 -0.43 41.46
N GLN A 408 -19.01 -0.82 40.22
CA GLN A 408 -20.00 -0.86 39.13
C GLN A 408 -21.18 -1.80 39.44
N TRP A 409 -20.97 -2.80 40.31
CA TRP A 409 -21.99 -3.73 40.75
C TRP A 409 -22.72 -3.29 42.02
N ALA A 410 -22.14 -2.42 42.86
CA ALA A 410 -22.69 -1.96 44.13
C ALA A 410 -23.38 -0.58 44.06
N THR A 411 -23.14 0.20 43.00
CA THR A 411 -23.94 1.40 42.66
C THR A 411 -25.19 1.05 41.82
N LYS A 412 -25.60 -0.21 41.86
CA LYS A 412 -26.91 -0.72 41.50
C LYS A 412 -27.54 -1.22 42.78
#